data_AF-A0A426FQM8-F1
#
_entry.id   AF-A0A426FQM8-F1
#
_cell.length_a   1.000
_cell.length_b   1.000
_cell.length_c   1.000
_cell.angle_alpha   90.00
_cell.angle_beta   90.00
_cell.angle_gamma   90.00
#
_symmetry.space_group_name_H-M   'P 1'
#
loop_
_entity.id
_entity.type
_entity.pdbx_description
1 polymer ?
#
loop_
_entity_poly.entity_id
_entity_poly.type
_entity_poly.pdbx_seq_one_letter_code
_entity_poly.pdbx_strand_id
1 'polypeptide(L)'
;MAARKTATPVHAGVTAAGQGPLGAPRRSQQGLVMMMTLILLVVMALGTAVAVRLSLTTDMVGANLRARTLAFQAAEAALRFCERQVINNFAGTPMITALSWDEWTDENQWNGPAGRRLTPQEINVPAQIKTMPQCLFRYLTIDDWRQIAPPKPGTVTAESRGFDSDRFRFVRITVRGYSPDYVPANSGDPQTAKGSEVRLQSMVRVIQ
;
A
#
# COMPACT_ATOMS: atom_id res chain seq x y z
N MET A 1 -19.88 -93.00 -7.37
CA MET A 1 -19.02 -92.55 -6.26
C MET A 1 -19.92 -91.82 -5.26
N ALA A 2 -20.47 -92.56 -4.30
CA ALA A 2 -20.00 -92.63 -2.90
C ALA A 2 -20.49 -91.40 -2.08
N ALA A 3 -21.65 -91.51 -1.43
CA ALA A 3 -21.85 -91.97 -0.04
C ALA A 3 -21.83 -90.79 0.96
N ARG A 4 -23.00 -90.34 1.47
CA ARG A 4 -23.66 -90.81 2.70
C ARG A 4 -22.93 -90.35 3.98
N LYS A 5 -23.51 -89.40 4.73
CA LYS A 5 -23.81 -89.57 6.17
C LYS A 5 -24.49 -88.37 6.83
N THR A 6 -25.69 -88.64 7.32
CA THR A 6 -26.34 -88.12 8.52
C THR A 6 -25.46 -88.22 9.77
N ALA A 7 -25.54 -87.24 10.69
CA ALA A 7 -25.67 -87.43 12.15
C ALA A 7 -25.52 -86.11 12.94
N THR A 8 -26.55 -85.74 13.71
CA THR A 8 -26.46 -84.99 14.98
C THR A 8 -25.76 -85.87 16.05
N PRO A 9 -25.10 -85.33 17.10
CA PRO A 9 -25.80 -85.09 18.37
C PRO A 9 -25.23 -83.98 19.28
N VAL A 10 -25.87 -83.90 20.45
CA VAL A 10 -25.85 -82.94 21.57
C VAL A 10 -24.89 -83.43 22.70
N HIS A 11 -24.56 -82.52 23.64
CA HIS A 11 -23.88 -82.69 24.96
C HIS A 11 -22.34 -82.73 24.92
N ALA A 12 -21.57 -82.19 25.87
CA ALA A 12 -21.78 -81.96 27.30
C ALA A 12 -20.93 -80.77 27.80
N GLY A 13 -21.30 -80.23 28.97
CA GLY A 13 -20.75 -79.01 29.54
C GLY A 13 -19.33 -79.11 30.09
N VAL A 14 -18.75 -77.92 30.29
CA VAL A 14 -17.67 -77.70 31.26
C VAL A 14 -18.09 -76.51 32.13
N THR A 15 -18.43 -76.83 33.37
CA THR A 15 -18.42 -75.93 34.51
C THR A 15 -16.99 -75.85 35.07
N ALA A 16 -16.46 -74.64 35.25
CA ALA A 16 -15.55 -74.20 36.33
C ALA A 16 -15.01 -72.82 35.92
N ALA A 17 -15.55 -71.73 36.46
CA ALA A 17 -15.07 -71.14 37.72
C ALA A 17 -13.56 -70.89 37.70
N GLY A 18 -13.18 -69.68 37.28
CA GLY A 18 -11.81 -69.17 37.33
C GLY A 18 -11.84 -67.65 37.43
N GLN A 19 -12.07 -67.16 38.64
CA GLN A 19 -12.02 -65.75 39.01
C GLN A 19 -10.60 -65.17 38.79
N GLY A 20 -10.53 -64.02 38.12
CA GLY A 20 -9.35 -63.15 38.06
C GLY A 20 -9.82 -61.69 38.02
N PRO A 21 -9.16 -60.77 38.72
CA PRO A 21 -9.86 -59.86 39.63
C PRO A 21 -10.58 -58.69 38.95
N LEU A 22 -11.64 -58.32 39.66
CA LEU A 22 -12.47 -57.12 39.54
C LEU A 22 -11.62 -55.88 39.27
N GLY A 23 -12.12 -55.08 38.32
CA GLY A 23 -11.54 -53.80 37.94
C GLY A 23 -11.21 -52.93 39.15
N ALA A 24 -10.00 -52.38 39.13
CA ALA A 24 -9.62 -51.31 40.02
C ALA A 24 -10.61 -50.14 39.86
N PRO A 25 -11.12 -49.55 40.95
CA PRO A 25 -12.01 -48.41 40.86
C PRO A 25 -11.22 -47.21 40.34
N ARG A 26 -11.41 -46.89 39.05
CA ARG A 26 -10.98 -45.61 38.47
C ARG A 26 -11.89 -44.50 39.00
N ARG A 27 -11.68 -44.09 40.24
CA ARG A 27 -12.46 -43.02 40.89
C ARG A 27 -11.52 -42.00 41.52
N SER A 28 -10.76 -41.29 40.66
CA SER A 28 -10.12 -40.00 41.01
C SER A 28 -9.58 -39.19 39.82
N GLN A 29 -9.65 -39.68 38.57
CA GLN A 29 -9.04 -39.00 37.41
C GLN A 29 -9.97 -38.12 36.55
N GLN A 30 -11.26 -37.97 36.90
CA GLN A 30 -12.18 -37.18 36.06
C GLN A 30 -11.89 -35.66 36.09
N GLY A 31 -11.36 -35.12 37.18
CA GLY A 31 -11.01 -33.70 37.27
C GLY A 31 -9.75 -33.30 36.51
N LEU A 32 -8.73 -34.18 36.51
CA LEU A 32 -7.44 -33.91 35.86
C LEU A 32 -7.57 -33.91 34.33
N VAL A 33 -8.39 -34.80 33.77
CA VAL A 33 -8.62 -34.89 32.32
C VAL A 33 -9.33 -33.63 31.80
N MET A 34 -10.26 -33.06 32.56
CA MET A 34 -10.91 -31.80 32.19
C MET A 34 -9.91 -30.64 32.16
N MET A 35 -9.00 -30.55 33.13
CA MET A 35 -7.97 -29.50 33.16
C MET A 35 -6.97 -29.65 32.02
N MET A 36 -6.52 -30.87 31.74
CA MET A 36 -5.60 -31.13 30.62
C MET A 36 -6.23 -30.78 29.27
N THR A 37 -7.50 -31.19 29.04
CA THR A 37 -8.21 -30.86 27.81
C THR A 37 -8.45 -29.35 27.68
N LEU A 38 -8.79 -28.65 28.75
CA LEU A 38 -8.92 -27.19 28.75
C LEU A 38 -7.60 -26.50 28.37
N ILE A 39 -6.47 -26.94 28.94
CA ILE A 39 -5.15 -26.40 28.60
C ILE A 39 -4.83 -26.64 27.13
N LEU A 40 -5.05 -27.86 26.63
CA LEU A 40 -4.81 -28.19 25.22
C LEU A 40 -5.70 -27.35 24.28
N LEU A 41 -6.97 -27.17 24.63
CA LEU A 41 -7.89 -26.30 23.88
C LEU A 41 -7.41 -24.85 23.86
N VAL A 42 -6.93 -24.32 24.98
CA VAL A 42 -6.38 -22.96 25.06
C VAL A 42 -5.13 -22.82 24.18
N VAL A 43 -4.20 -23.77 24.22
CA VAL A 43 -3.00 -23.73 23.38
C VAL A 43 -3.35 -23.78 21.89
N MET A 44 -4.27 -24.65 21.48
CA MET A 44 -4.75 -24.72 20.10
C MET A 44 -5.49 -23.44 19.68
N ALA A 45 -6.34 -22.88 20.55
CA ALA A 45 -7.04 -21.63 20.30
C ALA A 45 -6.08 -20.44 20.14
N LEU A 46 -5.04 -20.36 20.98
CA LEU A 46 -4.01 -19.32 20.84
C LEU A 46 -3.21 -19.50 19.54
N GLY A 47 -2.83 -20.73 19.19
CA GLY A 47 -2.12 -21.02 17.93
C GLY A 47 -2.92 -20.61 16.70
N THR A 48 -4.21 -20.96 16.65
CA THR A 48 -5.11 -20.54 15.55
C THR A 48 -5.33 -19.03 15.51
N ALA A 49 -5.52 -18.38 16.67
CA ALA A 49 -5.69 -16.93 16.74
C ALA A 49 -4.46 -16.16 16.22
N VAL A 50 -3.25 -16.62 16.54
CA VAL A 50 -2.00 -16.03 16.03
C VAL A 50 -1.90 -16.23 14.52
N ALA A 51 -2.14 -17.44 14.00
CA ALA A 51 -2.08 -17.72 12.56
C ALA A 51 -3.07 -16.86 11.73
N VAL A 52 -4.29 -16.68 12.24
CA VAL A 52 -5.30 -15.81 11.61
C VAL A 52 -4.84 -14.35 11.61
N ARG A 53 -4.35 -13.83 12.73
CA ARG A 53 -3.83 -12.46 12.82
C ARG A 53 -2.68 -12.23 11.85
N LEU A 54 -1.72 -13.16 11.76
CA LEU A 54 -0.62 -13.05 10.83
C LEU A 54 -1.11 -12.98 9.37
N SER A 55 -2.03 -13.87 8.98
CA SER A 55 -2.59 -13.87 7.62
C SER A 55 -3.27 -12.54 7.28
N LEU A 56 -4.11 -12.04 8.18
CA LEU A 56 -4.76 -10.73 8.01
C LEU A 56 -3.74 -9.59 7.87
N THR A 57 -2.67 -9.60 8.69
CA THR A 57 -1.63 -8.57 8.57
C THR A 57 -0.88 -8.65 7.24
N THR A 58 -0.58 -9.84 6.74
CA THR A 58 0.07 -10.03 5.44
C THR A 58 -0.83 -9.57 4.30
N ASP A 59 -2.13 -9.87 4.34
CA ASP A 59 -3.10 -9.42 3.35
C ASP A 59 -3.22 -7.88 3.32
N MET A 60 -3.27 -7.24 4.49
CA MET A 60 -3.31 -5.79 4.60
C MET A 60 -2.03 -5.13 4.03
N VAL A 61 -0.85 -5.68 4.34
CA VAL A 61 0.41 -5.18 3.79
C VAL A 61 0.44 -5.35 2.27
N GLY A 62 0.03 -6.52 1.76
CA GLY A 62 -0.05 -6.79 0.33
C GLY A 62 -0.99 -5.83 -0.41
N ALA A 63 -2.18 -5.58 0.16
CA ALA A 63 -3.14 -4.63 -0.39
C ALA A 63 -2.58 -3.20 -0.42
N ASN A 64 -1.94 -2.74 0.65
CA ASN A 64 -1.33 -1.41 0.72
C ASN A 64 -0.17 -1.24 -0.27
N LEU A 65 0.69 -2.26 -0.41
CA LEU A 65 1.78 -2.25 -1.39
C LEU A 65 1.26 -2.20 -2.83
N ARG A 66 0.20 -2.95 -3.12
CA ARG A 66 -0.48 -2.92 -4.42
C ARG A 66 -1.08 -1.54 -4.70
N ALA A 67 -1.80 -0.97 -3.75
CA ALA A 67 -2.38 0.37 -3.87
C ALA A 67 -1.30 1.43 -4.12
N ARG A 68 -0.19 1.37 -3.37
CA ARG A 68 0.95 2.29 -3.54
C ARG A 68 1.63 2.14 -4.89
N THR A 69 1.80 0.91 -5.37
CA THR A 69 2.37 0.65 -6.71
C THR A 69 1.49 1.24 -7.81
N LEU A 70 0.18 1.06 -7.72
CA LEU A 70 -0.76 1.64 -8.68
C LEU A 70 -0.77 3.17 -8.62
N ALA A 71 -0.76 3.76 -7.42
CA ALA A 71 -0.66 5.20 -7.24
C ALA A 71 0.65 5.76 -7.83
N PHE A 72 1.77 5.04 -7.68
CA PHE A 72 3.05 5.42 -8.27
C PHE A 72 3.01 5.37 -9.80
N GLN A 73 2.46 4.31 -10.39
CA GLN A 73 2.29 4.21 -11.85
C GLN A 73 1.44 5.36 -12.39
N ALA A 74 0.34 5.70 -11.71
CA ALA A 74 -0.50 6.83 -12.07
C ALA A 74 0.25 8.18 -11.95
N ALA A 75 1.04 8.36 -10.88
CA ALA A 75 1.87 9.54 -10.70
C ALA A 75 2.95 9.66 -11.79
N GLU A 76 3.58 8.55 -12.19
CA GLU A 76 4.61 8.55 -13.24
C GLU A 76 4.02 8.86 -14.61
N ALA A 77 2.86 8.29 -14.95
CA ALA A 77 2.14 8.61 -16.18
C ALA A 77 1.77 10.11 -16.25
N ALA A 78 1.26 10.64 -15.13
CA ALA A 78 0.93 12.05 -14.99
C ALA A 78 2.17 12.95 -15.10
N LEU A 79 3.29 12.57 -14.47
CA LEU A 79 4.54 13.30 -14.52
C LEU A 79 5.08 13.39 -15.95
N ARG A 80 5.14 12.27 -16.67
CA ARG A 80 5.59 12.26 -18.08
C ARG A 80 4.70 13.14 -18.97
N PHE A 81 3.39 13.17 -18.71
CA PHE A 81 2.47 14.06 -19.45
C PHE A 81 2.76 15.54 -19.15
N CYS A 82 2.87 15.89 -17.88
CA CYS A 82 3.06 17.27 -17.43
C CYS A 82 4.43 17.83 -17.79
N GLU A 83 5.49 17.00 -17.80
CA GLU A 83 6.80 17.36 -18.33
C GLU A 83 6.71 17.73 -19.83
N ARG A 84 6.05 16.88 -20.64
CA ARG A 84 5.84 17.18 -22.07
C ARG A 84 5.03 18.46 -22.28
N GLN A 85 4.02 18.70 -21.45
CA GLN A 85 3.22 19.92 -21.52
C GLN A 85 4.09 21.17 -21.31
N VAL A 86 4.94 21.16 -20.28
CA VAL A 86 5.83 22.30 -19.98
C VAL A 86 6.86 22.51 -21.09
N ILE A 87 7.43 21.43 -21.62
CA ILE A 87 8.41 21.52 -22.72
C ILE A 87 7.76 22.07 -23.99
N ASN A 88 6.55 21.62 -24.32
CA ASN A 88 5.87 22.00 -25.57
C ASN A 88 5.14 23.35 -25.48
N ASN A 89 4.68 23.75 -24.30
CA ASN A 89 3.91 24.97 -24.08
C ASN A 89 4.27 25.63 -22.74
N PHE A 90 5.52 26.07 -22.64
CA PHE A 90 6.02 26.77 -21.45
C PHE A 90 5.22 28.05 -21.16
N ALA A 91 5.08 28.93 -22.14
CA ALA A 91 4.46 30.25 -21.97
C ALA A 91 2.96 30.19 -21.65
N GLY A 92 2.25 29.17 -22.12
CA GLY A 92 0.83 28.97 -21.83
C GLY A 92 0.54 28.11 -20.61
N THR A 93 1.57 27.59 -19.93
CA THR A 93 1.36 26.79 -18.71
C THR A 93 1.34 27.73 -17.50
N PRO A 94 0.22 27.84 -16.76
CA PRO A 94 0.16 28.61 -15.52
C PRO A 94 1.09 28.00 -14.47
N MET A 95 1.89 28.84 -13.81
CA MET A 95 2.88 28.40 -12.82
C MET A 95 2.85 29.29 -11.58
N ILE A 96 3.22 28.71 -10.44
CA ILE A 96 3.50 29.43 -9.21
C ILE A 96 4.85 30.12 -9.36
N THR A 97 4.88 31.43 -9.12
CA THR A 97 6.11 32.25 -9.15
C THR A 97 6.51 32.76 -7.77
N ALA A 98 5.57 32.79 -6.82
CA ALA A 98 5.84 33.25 -5.46
C ALA A 98 6.80 32.29 -4.74
N LEU A 99 7.83 32.82 -4.10
CA LEU A 99 8.75 32.08 -3.23
C LEU A 99 8.00 31.41 -2.08
N SER A 100 7.92 30.07 -2.12
CA SER A 100 7.32 29.22 -1.08
C SER A 100 8.06 27.88 -1.07
N TRP A 101 8.18 27.29 0.12
CA TRP A 101 8.92 26.05 0.35
C TRP A 101 8.01 24.81 0.31
N ASP A 102 6.71 25.02 0.38
CA ASP A 102 5.70 24.03 0.69
C ASP A 102 4.42 24.21 -0.14
N GLU A 103 4.50 24.86 -1.31
CA GLU A 103 3.31 25.12 -2.13
C GLU A 103 2.54 23.84 -2.52
N TRP A 104 3.24 22.70 -2.55
CA TRP A 104 2.66 21.38 -2.81
C TRP A 104 1.82 20.83 -1.65
N THR A 105 1.90 21.42 -0.46
CA THR A 105 1.07 21.07 0.71
C THR A 105 -0.24 21.85 0.75
N ASP A 106 -0.30 23.01 0.09
CA ASP A 106 -1.48 23.87 0.06
C ASP A 106 -2.47 23.39 -1.01
N GLU A 107 -3.61 22.88 -0.59
CA GLU A 107 -4.68 22.43 -1.50
C GLU A 107 -5.22 23.56 -2.39
N ASN A 108 -5.08 24.83 -1.99
CA ASN A 108 -5.48 25.94 -2.85
C ASN A 108 -4.60 26.03 -4.10
N GLN A 109 -3.33 25.63 -4.02
CA GLN A 109 -2.42 25.62 -5.16
C GLN A 109 -2.81 24.53 -6.16
N TRP A 110 -3.21 23.36 -5.67
CA TRP A 110 -3.69 22.25 -6.50
C TRP A 110 -5.02 22.54 -7.20
N ASN A 111 -5.87 23.36 -6.57
CA ASN A 111 -7.17 23.77 -7.13
C ASN A 111 -7.09 25.11 -7.86
N GLY A 112 -5.94 25.79 -7.80
CA GLY A 112 -5.69 27.07 -8.44
C GLY A 112 -5.19 26.92 -9.88
N PRO A 113 -4.83 28.05 -10.53
CA PRO A 113 -4.44 28.05 -11.93
C PRO A 113 -3.23 27.17 -12.24
N ALA A 114 -2.25 27.12 -11.34
CA ALA A 114 -1.03 26.33 -11.52
C ALA A 114 -1.22 24.83 -11.25
N GLY A 115 -2.35 24.45 -10.64
CA GLY A 115 -2.77 23.07 -10.45
C GLY A 115 -3.57 22.59 -11.66
N ARG A 116 -3.17 21.45 -12.23
CA ARG A 116 -3.85 20.83 -13.36
C ARG A 116 -4.28 19.42 -13.02
N ARG A 117 -5.58 19.15 -13.15
CA ARG A 117 -6.15 17.81 -13.06
C ARG A 117 -6.10 17.13 -14.43
N LEU A 118 -5.64 15.89 -14.48
CA LEU A 118 -5.56 15.14 -15.73
C LEU A 118 -6.85 14.37 -15.98
N THR A 119 -7.12 14.11 -17.26
CA THR A 119 -8.25 13.33 -17.75
C THR A 119 -7.81 11.92 -18.15
N PRO A 120 -8.71 10.91 -18.14
CA PRO A 120 -8.30 9.53 -18.43
C PRO A 120 -7.68 9.38 -19.83
N GLN A 121 -8.12 10.22 -20.77
CA GLN A 121 -7.66 10.25 -22.16
C GLN A 121 -6.23 10.79 -22.28
N GLU A 122 -5.83 11.76 -21.45
CA GLU A 122 -4.49 12.37 -21.48
C GLU A 122 -3.39 11.39 -21.02
N ILE A 123 -3.73 10.51 -20.07
CA ILE A 123 -2.79 9.57 -19.44
C ILE A 123 -3.01 8.11 -19.87
N ASN A 124 -3.98 7.83 -20.74
CA ASN A 124 -4.34 6.48 -21.22
C ASN A 124 -4.57 5.48 -20.08
N VAL A 125 -5.36 5.89 -19.09
CA VAL A 125 -5.67 5.08 -17.90
C VAL A 125 -7.16 4.72 -17.89
N PRO A 126 -7.59 3.54 -17.39
CA PRO A 126 -8.99 3.17 -17.35
C PRO A 126 -9.87 4.23 -16.69
N ALA A 127 -11.07 4.47 -17.25
CA ALA A 127 -11.99 5.51 -16.78
C ALA A 127 -12.56 5.28 -15.36
N GLN A 128 -12.24 4.16 -14.72
CA GLN A 128 -12.77 3.75 -13.41
C GLN A 128 -11.96 4.28 -12.22
N ILE A 129 -11.08 5.26 -12.43
CA ILE A 129 -10.34 5.91 -11.34
C ILE A 129 -11.23 6.97 -10.69
N LYS A 130 -11.46 6.84 -9.37
CA LYS A 130 -12.30 7.75 -8.59
C LYS A 130 -11.69 9.16 -8.47
N THR A 131 -10.37 9.24 -8.29
CA THR A 131 -9.64 10.49 -8.11
C THR A 131 -8.50 10.57 -9.12
N MET A 132 -8.58 11.54 -10.03
CA MET A 132 -7.58 11.66 -11.08
C MET A 132 -6.26 12.26 -10.60
N PRO A 133 -5.13 11.83 -11.19
CA PRO A 133 -3.84 12.45 -10.94
C PRO A 133 -3.85 13.94 -11.27
N GLN A 134 -3.01 14.68 -10.55
CA GLN A 134 -2.87 16.12 -10.73
C GLN A 134 -1.41 16.52 -10.76
N CYS A 135 -1.13 17.61 -11.45
CA CYS A 135 0.18 18.23 -11.55
C CYS A 135 0.13 19.65 -11.00
N LEU A 136 1.24 20.10 -10.44
CA LEU A 136 1.44 21.43 -9.92
C LEU A 136 2.74 21.97 -10.51
N PHE A 137 2.66 23.13 -11.16
CA PHE A 137 3.79 23.73 -11.84
C PHE A 137 4.32 24.93 -11.04
N ARG A 138 5.62 24.95 -10.80
CA ARG A 138 6.31 26.06 -10.16
C ARG A 138 7.49 26.50 -10.99
N TYR A 139 7.56 27.80 -11.22
CA TYR A 139 8.71 28.44 -11.83
C TYR A 139 9.76 28.74 -10.76
N LEU A 140 11.03 28.50 -11.10
CA LEU A 140 12.17 28.80 -10.25
C LEU A 140 13.21 29.55 -11.07
N THR A 141 13.58 30.74 -10.59
CA THR A 141 14.73 31.47 -11.10
C THR A 141 16.01 30.96 -10.45
N ILE A 142 17.16 31.26 -11.06
CA ILE A 142 18.45 30.99 -10.43
C ILE A 142 18.64 31.80 -9.14
N ASP A 143 18.03 32.98 -9.03
CA ASP A 143 18.08 33.80 -7.83
C ASP A 143 17.27 33.18 -6.68
N ASP A 144 16.10 32.61 -6.97
CA ASP A 144 15.32 31.83 -6.01
C ASP A 144 16.13 30.67 -5.43
N TRP A 145 16.89 29.99 -6.30
CA TRP A 145 17.77 28.89 -5.87
C TRP A 145 18.92 29.37 -4.97
N ARG A 146 19.51 30.54 -5.28
CA ARG A 146 20.61 31.11 -4.49
C ARG A 146 20.17 31.52 -3.09
N GLN A 147 18.89 31.79 -2.86
CA GLN A 147 18.38 32.02 -1.51
C GLN A 147 18.43 30.75 -0.64
N ILE A 148 18.34 29.57 -1.25
CA ILE A 148 18.46 28.26 -0.57
C ILE A 148 19.93 27.93 -0.33
N ALA A 149 20.70 28.04 -1.41
CA ALA A 149 22.06 27.56 -1.51
C ALA A 149 22.91 28.64 -2.18
N PRO A 150 23.36 29.65 -1.41
CA PRO A 150 24.17 30.72 -1.95
C PRO A 150 25.50 30.15 -2.47
N PRO A 151 26.02 30.67 -3.60
CA PRO A 151 27.27 30.20 -4.16
C PRO A 151 28.42 30.50 -3.18
N LYS A 152 29.35 29.56 -3.07
CA LYS A 152 30.56 29.78 -2.26
C LYS A 152 31.38 30.93 -2.85
N PRO A 153 32.04 31.75 -2.02
CA PRO A 153 32.95 32.79 -2.50
C PRO A 153 33.98 32.20 -3.47
N GLY A 154 34.19 32.87 -4.60
CA GLY A 154 35.12 32.43 -5.66
C GLY A 154 34.55 31.42 -6.66
N THR A 155 33.27 31.02 -6.54
CA THR A 155 32.61 30.20 -7.56
C THR A 155 32.42 31.01 -8.84
N VAL A 156 32.88 30.49 -9.97
CA VAL A 156 32.59 31.08 -11.29
C VAL A 156 31.10 30.90 -11.57
N THR A 157 30.36 32.00 -11.58
CA THR A 157 28.93 31.98 -11.90
C THR A 157 28.71 32.23 -13.39
N ALA A 158 27.51 31.89 -13.89
CA ALA A 158 27.17 32.14 -15.28
C ALA A 158 27.25 33.64 -15.65
N GLU A 159 26.89 34.53 -14.71
CA GLU A 159 26.92 35.98 -14.90
C GLU A 159 28.35 36.51 -15.00
N SER A 160 29.30 35.92 -14.26
CA SER A 160 30.73 36.24 -14.37
C SER A 160 31.33 35.91 -15.75
N ARG A 161 30.65 35.06 -16.53
CA ARG A 161 31.01 34.69 -17.91
C ARG A 161 30.18 35.45 -18.96
N GLY A 162 29.38 36.44 -18.55
CA GLY A 162 28.53 37.23 -19.44
C GLY A 162 27.20 36.55 -19.82
N PHE A 163 26.77 35.52 -19.10
CA PHE A 163 25.45 34.92 -19.30
C PHE A 163 24.43 35.53 -18.36
N ASP A 164 23.30 35.97 -18.91
CA ASP A 164 22.17 36.45 -18.11
C ASP A 164 21.56 35.31 -17.29
N SER A 165 21.25 35.59 -16.03
CA SER A 165 20.62 34.68 -15.07
C SER A 165 19.23 34.24 -15.54
N ASP A 166 18.51 35.09 -16.28
CA ASP A 166 17.17 34.79 -16.82
C ASP A 166 17.18 33.70 -17.91
N ARG A 167 18.36 33.37 -18.47
CA ARG A 167 18.46 32.26 -19.44
C ARG A 167 18.33 30.89 -18.79
N PHE A 168 18.38 30.81 -17.47
CA PHE A 168 18.23 29.56 -16.72
C PHE A 168 16.81 29.46 -16.15
N ARG A 169 15.91 28.92 -16.96
CA ARG A 169 14.51 28.71 -16.58
C ARG A 169 14.31 27.29 -16.04
N PHE A 170 14.02 27.18 -14.75
CA PHE A 170 13.73 25.91 -14.10
C PHE A 170 12.25 25.84 -13.77
N VAL A 171 11.66 24.66 -14.02
CA VAL A 171 10.30 24.35 -13.62
C VAL A 171 10.33 23.15 -12.71
N ARG A 172 9.82 23.34 -11.49
CA ARG A 172 9.51 22.26 -10.58
C ARG A 172 8.12 21.76 -10.87
N ILE A 173 8.02 20.49 -11.21
CA ILE A 173 6.75 19.82 -11.48
C ILE A 173 6.51 18.88 -10.31
N THR A 174 5.45 19.12 -9.54
CA THR A 174 5.03 18.23 -8.46
C THR A 174 3.75 17.54 -8.88
N VAL A 175 3.70 16.22 -8.75
CA VAL A 175 2.57 15.40 -9.22
C VAL A 175 2.05 14.57 -8.07
N ARG A 176 0.73 14.44 -7.98
CA ARG A 176 0.06 13.50 -7.07
C ARG A 176 -0.70 12.46 -7.87
N GLY A 177 -0.38 11.20 -7.61
CA GLY A 177 -1.09 10.04 -8.15
C GLY A 177 -1.83 9.30 -7.05
N TYR A 178 -2.92 8.65 -7.44
CA TYR A 178 -3.85 8.00 -6.54
C TYR A 178 -4.08 6.56 -6.95
N SER A 179 -4.27 5.68 -5.96
CA SER A 179 -4.74 4.32 -6.22
C SER A 179 -6.21 4.36 -6.71
N PRO A 180 -6.69 3.36 -7.46
CA PRO A 180 -8.06 3.36 -8.00
C PRO A 180 -9.16 3.46 -6.92
N ASP A 181 -8.88 2.92 -5.74
CA ASP A 181 -9.75 2.90 -4.56
C ASP A 181 -9.56 4.11 -3.62
N TYR A 182 -8.73 5.08 -4.02
CA TYR A 182 -8.41 6.22 -3.16
C TYR A 182 -9.64 7.03 -2.79
N VAL A 183 -9.79 7.29 -1.49
CA VAL A 183 -10.79 8.18 -0.93
C VAL A 183 -10.08 9.08 0.08
N PRO A 184 -10.15 10.42 -0.07
CA PRO A 184 -9.53 11.32 0.90
C PRO A 184 -10.22 11.19 2.27
N ALA A 185 -9.48 11.51 3.33
CA ALA A 185 -10.08 11.62 4.65
C ALA A 185 -11.13 12.74 4.68
N ASN A 186 -12.26 12.48 5.35
CA ASN A 186 -13.20 13.53 5.71
C ASN A 186 -12.56 14.47 6.75
N SER A 187 -12.82 15.76 6.64
CA SER A 187 -12.40 16.76 7.62
C SER A 187 -13.01 16.44 8.99
N GLY A 188 -12.22 15.88 9.91
CA GLY A 188 -12.67 15.48 11.25
C GLY A 188 -12.55 13.98 11.56
N ASP A 189 -12.33 13.12 10.55
CA ASP A 189 -12.04 11.70 10.76
C ASP A 189 -10.97 11.18 9.79
N PRO A 190 -9.69 11.17 10.20
CA PRO A 190 -8.58 10.65 9.42
C PRO A 190 -8.72 9.16 9.06
N GLN A 191 -9.53 8.38 9.81
CA GLN A 191 -9.69 6.94 9.59
C GLN A 191 -10.57 6.60 8.38
N THR A 192 -11.23 7.62 7.79
CA THR A 192 -12.05 7.45 6.58
C THR A 192 -11.23 7.36 5.30
N ALA A 193 -9.93 7.72 5.35
CA ALA A 193 -9.05 7.63 4.20
C ALA A 193 -8.88 6.16 3.75
N LYS A 194 -8.98 5.94 2.44
CA LYS A 194 -8.73 4.63 1.82
C LYS A 194 -7.80 4.79 0.63
N GLY A 195 -7.09 3.71 0.31
CA GLY A 195 -6.15 3.67 -0.81
C GLY A 195 -4.82 4.33 -0.49
N SER A 196 -4.12 4.78 -1.55
CA SER A 196 -2.80 5.38 -1.46
C SER A 196 -2.69 6.62 -2.32
N GLU A 197 -2.08 7.67 -1.77
CA GLU A 197 -1.61 8.84 -2.50
C GLU A 197 -0.09 8.82 -2.54
N VAL A 198 0.48 9.07 -3.72
CA VAL A 198 1.92 9.18 -3.93
C VAL A 198 2.21 10.52 -4.57
N ARG A 199 3.21 11.23 -4.04
CA ARG A 199 3.71 12.49 -4.61
C ARG A 199 5.08 12.27 -5.23
N LEU A 200 5.25 12.72 -6.47
CA LEU A 200 6.51 12.75 -7.20
C LEU A 200 6.89 14.19 -7.51
N GLN A 201 8.19 14.46 -7.58
CA GLN A 201 8.70 15.76 -7.93
C GLN A 201 9.82 15.63 -8.96
N SER A 202 9.76 16.48 -9.99
CA SER A 202 10.76 16.56 -11.05
C SER A 202 11.16 18.01 -11.28
N MET A 203 12.37 18.21 -11.76
CA MET A 203 12.92 19.51 -12.14
C MET A 203 13.26 19.46 -13.63
N VAL A 204 12.62 20.31 -14.42
CA VAL A 204 12.88 20.42 -15.85
C VAL A 204 13.51 21.76 -16.12
N ARG A 205 14.58 21.74 -16.92
CA ARG A 205 15.16 22.96 -17.51
C ARG A 205 14.53 23.19 -18.87
N VAL A 206 14.00 24.39 -19.08
CA VAL A 206 13.41 24.79 -20.35
C VAL A 206 14.41 25.69 -21.09
N ILE A 207 14.70 25.35 -22.35
CA ILE A 207 15.52 26.14 -23.26
C ILE A 207 14.56 26.67 -24.33
N GLN A 208 14.46 27.99 -24.44
CA GLN A 208 13.75 28.67 -25.53
C GLN A 208 14.76 29.39 -26.40
#